data_AF-A0A7H8KQQ7-F1
#
_entry.id   AF-A0A7H8KQQ7-F1
#
_cell.length_a   1.000
_cell.length_b   1.000
_cell.length_c   1.000
_cell.angle_alpha   90.00
_cell.angle_beta   90.00
_cell.angle_gamma   90.00
#
_symmetry.space_group_name_H-M   'P 1'
#
loop_
_entity.id
_entity.type
_entity.pdbx_description
1 polymer ?
#
loop_
_entity_poly.entity_id
_entity_poly.type
_entity_poly.pdbx_seq_one_letter_code
_entity_poly.pdbx_strand_id
1 'polypeptide(L)'
;MTTSVQLDRAQKRFDLWDVNGDGKIDRADWDAEAQRILQAFGEAPGTPAARQLTDAYLGMWGFFADKAGIDEETGALTPEQFNHIAEEHVLENGGAGFGRVVRPTIQAIVELVDVDGDGQVNPAEFKSWLDAIGVQDVNPLEAFAQIDANGDGQLSVEELVQAVRAYHLGDIDVPLLGR
;
A
#
# COMPACT_ATOMS: atom_id res chain seq x y z
N MET A 1 -10.62 12.41 -27.40
CA MET A 1 -10.80 10.95 -27.23
C MET A 1 -9.77 10.45 -26.22
N THR A 2 -9.84 10.96 -24.99
CA THR A 2 -8.82 10.74 -23.94
C THR A 2 -9.45 10.21 -22.65
N THR A 3 -10.77 10.38 -22.52
CA THR A 3 -11.56 10.14 -21.31
C THR A 3 -11.75 8.65 -21.00
N SER A 4 -11.87 7.77 -22.00
CA SER A 4 -12.23 6.35 -21.76
C SER A 4 -11.11 5.52 -21.15
N VAL A 5 -9.86 5.75 -21.57
CA VAL A 5 -8.70 5.01 -21.03
C VAL A 5 -8.31 5.51 -19.63
N GLN A 6 -8.49 6.81 -19.37
CA GLN A 6 -8.27 7.39 -18.04
C GLN A 6 -9.33 6.93 -17.05
N LEU A 7 -10.62 6.90 -17.44
CA LEU A 7 -11.69 6.34 -16.60
C LEU A 7 -11.46 4.86 -16.26
N ASP A 8 -11.03 4.04 -17.22
CA ASP A 8 -10.85 2.60 -17.00
C ASP A 8 -9.68 2.32 -16.03
N ARG A 9 -8.63 3.16 -16.04
CA ARG A 9 -7.52 3.07 -15.07
C ARG A 9 -7.92 3.60 -13.69
N ALA A 10 -8.68 4.68 -13.66
CA ALA A 10 -9.17 5.29 -12.42
C ALA A 10 -10.14 4.35 -11.69
N GLN A 11 -11.05 3.71 -12.41
CA GLN A 11 -11.96 2.70 -11.86
C GLN A 11 -11.18 1.50 -11.33
N LYS A 12 -10.21 0.97 -12.09
CA LYS A 12 -9.36 -0.13 -11.60
C LYS A 12 -8.59 0.23 -10.34
N ARG A 13 -8.10 1.47 -10.22
CA ARG A 13 -7.48 1.95 -8.99
C ARG A 13 -8.48 1.98 -7.85
N PHE A 14 -9.68 2.53 -8.08
CA PHE A 14 -10.74 2.54 -7.07
C PHE A 14 -11.09 1.12 -6.60
N ASP A 15 -11.31 0.19 -7.52
CA ASP A 15 -11.66 -1.20 -7.22
C ASP A 15 -10.54 -1.94 -6.46
N LEU A 16 -9.28 -1.49 -6.53
CA LEU A 16 -8.18 -2.01 -5.71
C LEU A 16 -8.26 -1.54 -4.25
N TRP A 17 -8.87 -0.39 -3.98
CA TRP A 17 -9.01 0.18 -2.64
C TRP A 17 -10.38 -0.11 -1.99
N ASP A 18 -11.41 -0.39 -2.78
CA ASP A 18 -12.73 -0.86 -2.32
C ASP A 18 -12.66 -2.36 -2.00
N VAL A 19 -12.07 -2.67 -0.84
CA VAL A 19 -11.81 -4.06 -0.39
C VAL A 19 -13.10 -4.82 -0.14
N ASN A 20 -14.12 -4.14 0.39
CA ASN A 20 -15.39 -4.76 0.75
C ASN A 20 -16.42 -4.76 -0.41
N GLY A 21 -16.19 -3.98 -1.48
CA GLY A 21 -16.97 -3.95 -2.70
C GLY A 21 -18.30 -3.19 -2.58
N ASP A 22 -18.42 -2.27 -1.63
CA ASP A 22 -19.65 -1.50 -1.41
C ASP A 22 -19.73 -0.22 -2.26
N GLY A 23 -18.74 0.00 -3.13
CA GLY A 23 -18.71 1.11 -4.08
C GLY A 23 -18.29 2.44 -3.45
N LYS A 24 -17.72 2.40 -2.23
CA LYS A 24 -17.11 3.54 -1.56
C LYS A 24 -15.84 3.08 -0.84
N ILE A 25 -14.89 3.99 -0.65
CA ILE A 25 -13.70 3.70 0.18
C ILE A 25 -13.95 4.33 1.54
N ASP A 26 -14.09 3.51 2.56
CA ASP A 26 -14.27 3.94 3.94
C ASP A 26 -13.31 3.24 4.90
N ARG A 27 -13.39 3.60 6.18
CA ARG A 27 -12.53 3.05 7.22
C ARG A 27 -12.57 1.51 7.29
N ALA A 28 -13.69 0.87 6.94
CA ALA A 28 -13.81 -0.58 6.96
C ALA A 28 -12.95 -1.25 5.89
N ASP A 29 -12.73 -0.62 4.72
CA ASP A 29 -11.83 -1.14 3.70
C ASP A 29 -10.38 -1.19 4.19
N TRP A 30 -9.96 -0.13 4.88
CA TRP A 30 -8.63 -0.02 5.47
C TRP A 30 -8.41 -1.02 6.61
N ASP A 31 -9.44 -1.21 7.46
CA ASP A 31 -9.39 -2.23 8.53
C ASP A 31 -9.36 -3.65 7.93
N ALA A 32 -10.15 -3.91 6.90
CA ALA A 32 -10.17 -5.19 6.20
C ALA A 32 -8.82 -5.52 5.55
N GLU A 33 -8.16 -4.55 4.92
CA GLU A 33 -6.84 -4.75 4.33
C GLU A 33 -5.77 -4.99 5.39
N ALA A 34 -5.75 -4.21 6.48
CA ALA A 34 -4.83 -4.43 7.58
C ALA A 34 -5.03 -5.83 8.19
N GLN A 35 -6.27 -6.24 8.43
CA GLN A 35 -6.58 -7.60 8.92
C GLN A 35 -6.16 -8.70 7.95
N ARG A 36 -6.36 -8.49 6.64
CA ARG A 36 -5.94 -9.44 5.60
C ARG A 36 -4.44 -9.64 5.62
N ILE A 37 -3.67 -8.55 5.69
CA ILE A 37 -2.21 -8.59 5.76
C ILE A 37 -1.76 -9.32 7.03
N LEU A 38 -2.36 -9.03 8.18
CA LEU A 38 -2.04 -9.75 9.42
C LEU A 38 -2.33 -11.25 9.34
N GLN A 39 -3.46 -11.62 8.72
CA GLN A 39 -3.80 -13.02 8.48
C GLN A 39 -2.80 -13.70 7.52
N ALA A 40 -2.37 -13.00 6.46
CA ALA A 40 -1.37 -13.48 5.51
C ALA A 40 -0.03 -13.78 6.20
N PHE A 41 0.41 -12.90 7.10
CA PHE A 41 1.62 -13.10 7.89
C PHE A 41 1.43 -14.05 9.09
N GLY A 42 0.21 -14.52 9.35
CA GLY A 42 -0.10 -15.37 10.49
C GLY A 42 0.02 -14.67 11.85
N GLU A 43 0.02 -13.34 11.86
CA GLU A 43 0.11 -12.53 13.07
C GLU A 43 -1.21 -12.50 13.83
N ALA A 44 -1.12 -12.59 15.16
CA ALA A 44 -2.30 -12.63 15.99
C ALA A 44 -2.90 -11.22 16.13
N PRO A 45 -4.24 -11.06 16.05
CA PRO A 45 -4.86 -9.77 16.28
C PRO A 45 -4.53 -9.26 17.69
N GLY A 46 -4.01 -8.04 17.78
CA GLY A 46 -3.69 -7.37 19.03
C GLY A 46 -2.21 -7.42 19.47
N THR A 47 -1.32 -8.03 18.68
CA THR A 47 0.15 -7.87 18.86
C THR A 47 0.57 -6.42 18.62
N PRO A 48 1.73 -5.98 19.15
CA PRO A 48 2.25 -4.64 18.88
C PRO A 48 2.38 -4.35 17.38
N ALA A 49 2.85 -5.33 16.60
CA ALA A 49 2.96 -5.22 15.14
C ALA A 49 1.58 -5.09 14.47
N ALA A 50 0.59 -5.88 14.91
CA ALA A 50 -0.79 -5.75 14.43
C ALA A 50 -1.39 -4.36 14.66
N ARG A 51 -1.15 -3.77 15.84
CA ARG A 51 -1.62 -2.41 16.16
C ARG A 51 -0.90 -1.37 15.31
N GLN A 52 0.41 -1.49 15.15
CA GLN A 52 1.20 -0.55 14.38
C GLN A 52 0.77 -0.55 12.90
N LEU A 53 0.52 -1.72 12.31
CA LEU A 53 -0.01 -1.82 10.95
C LEU A 53 -1.39 -1.15 10.84
N THR A 54 -2.30 -1.46 11.79
CA THR A 54 -3.64 -0.87 11.82
C THR A 54 -3.58 0.65 11.96
N ASP A 55 -2.77 1.17 12.89
CA ASP A 55 -2.59 2.60 13.11
C ASP A 55 -1.99 3.30 11.89
N ALA A 56 -1.07 2.64 11.17
CA ALA A 56 -0.50 3.17 9.94
C ALA A 56 -1.55 3.31 8.82
N TYR A 57 -2.38 2.28 8.62
CA TYR A 57 -3.48 2.33 7.66
C TYR A 57 -4.56 3.35 8.04
N LEU A 58 -4.91 3.46 9.33
CA LEU A 58 -5.84 4.48 9.82
C LEU A 58 -5.28 5.90 9.65
N GLY A 59 -3.97 6.09 9.84
CA GLY A 59 -3.31 7.37 9.58
C GLY A 59 -3.36 7.76 8.09
N MET A 60 -3.26 6.78 7.19
CA MET A 60 -3.45 7.01 5.76
C MET A 60 -4.89 7.40 5.44
N TRP A 61 -5.88 6.69 6.00
CA TRP A 61 -7.29 7.05 5.86
C TRP A 61 -7.58 8.46 6.37
N GLY A 62 -7.08 8.83 7.56
CA GLY A 62 -7.26 10.18 8.12
C GLY A 62 -6.73 11.27 7.20
N PHE A 63 -5.60 11.03 6.51
CA PHE A 63 -5.11 11.95 5.49
C PHE A 63 -6.09 12.11 4.32
N PHE A 64 -6.61 11.02 3.78
CA PHE A 64 -7.59 11.08 2.69
C PHE A 64 -8.91 11.72 3.13
N ALA A 65 -9.37 11.43 4.34
CA ALA A 65 -10.58 11.99 4.92
C ALA A 65 -10.45 13.52 5.14
N ASP A 66 -9.33 13.98 5.69
CA ASP A 66 -9.00 15.42 5.81
C ASP A 66 -9.02 16.11 4.44
N LYS A 67 -8.42 15.49 3.41
CA LYS A 67 -8.42 16.05 2.06
C LYS A 67 -9.79 16.08 1.41
N ALA A 68 -10.61 15.07 1.63
CA ALA A 68 -11.98 15.06 1.14
C ALA A 68 -12.91 15.97 1.95
N GLY A 69 -12.48 16.44 3.12
CA GLY A 69 -13.33 17.16 4.07
C GLY A 69 -14.46 16.29 4.62
N ILE A 70 -14.23 14.98 4.76
CA ILE A 70 -15.19 14.02 5.31
C ILE A 70 -14.79 13.62 6.74
N ASP A 71 -15.75 13.07 7.47
CA ASP A 71 -15.53 12.54 8.81
C ASP A 71 -14.69 11.26 8.77
N GLU A 72 -13.68 11.14 9.63
CA GLU A 72 -12.78 9.97 9.65
C GLU A 72 -13.46 8.69 10.16
N GLU A 73 -14.55 8.78 10.92
CA GLU A 73 -15.20 7.59 11.49
C GLU A 73 -16.41 7.14 10.68
N THR A 74 -17.09 8.07 10.02
CA THR A 74 -18.38 7.84 9.35
C THR A 74 -18.38 8.26 7.88
N GLY A 75 -17.35 8.96 7.43
CA GLY A 75 -17.19 9.39 6.06
C GLY A 75 -16.79 8.25 5.14
N ALA A 76 -17.07 8.44 3.85
CA ALA A 76 -16.65 7.54 2.79
C ALA A 76 -16.30 8.35 1.54
N LEU A 77 -15.31 7.89 0.80
CA LEU A 77 -14.94 8.48 -0.49
C LEU A 77 -15.73 7.82 -1.60
N THR A 78 -16.42 8.64 -2.37
CA THR A 78 -16.94 8.22 -3.67
C THR A 78 -15.80 8.04 -4.68
N PRO A 79 -16.00 7.26 -5.75
CA PRO A 79 -15.01 7.13 -6.83
C PRO A 79 -14.54 8.49 -7.39
N GLU A 80 -15.45 9.45 -7.49
CA GLU A 80 -15.15 10.80 -7.96
C GLU A 80 -14.22 11.56 -7.01
N GLN A 81 -14.48 11.50 -5.69
CA GLN A 81 -13.63 12.11 -4.67
C GLN A 81 -12.26 11.45 -4.60
N PHE A 82 -12.22 10.11 -4.63
CA PHE A 82 -10.97 9.37 -4.63
C PHE A 82 -10.11 9.74 -5.84
N ASN A 83 -10.69 9.77 -7.04
CA ASN A 83 -9.97 10.16 -8.25
C ASN A 83 -9.49 11.60 -8.19
N HIS A 84 -10.29 12.53 -7.67
CA HIS A 84 -9.89 13.92 -7.51
C HIS A 84 -8.70 14.07 -6.57
N ILE A 85 -8.77 13.44 -5.39
CA ILE A 85 -7.70 13.50 -4.37
C ILE A 85 -6.46 12.74 -4.85
N ALA A 86 -6.64 11.61 -5.54
CA ALA A 86 -5.53 10.88 -6.12
C ALA A 86 -4.85 11.70 -7.23
N GLU A 87 -5.60 12.30 -8.15
CA GLU A 87 -5.02 13.17 -9.19
C GLU A 87 -4.37 14.41 -8.61
N GLU A 88 -5.01 15.08 -7.66
CA GLU A 88 -4.50 16.30 -7.03
C GLU A 88 -3.26 15.99 -6.20
N HIS A 89 -3.30 15.01 -5.29
CA HIS A 89 -2.25 14.81 -4.29
C HIS A 89 -1.20 13.75 -4.63
N VAL A 90 -1.49 12.79 -5.52
CA VAL A 90 -0.47 11.83 -6.00
C VAL A 90 0.41 12.49 -7.06
N LEU A 91 -0.14 13.42 -7.85
CA LEU A 91 0.60 14.15 -8.88
C LEU A 91 1.17 15.50 -8.40
N GLU A 92 0.49 16.25 -7.51
CA GLU A 92 1.11 17.46 -6.95
C GLU A 92 2.25 17.12 -5.97
N ASN A 93 3.36 17.83 -6.12
CA ASN A 93 4.66 17.57 -5.46
C ASN A 93 5.35 16.26 -5.84
N GLY A 94 4.95 15.64 -6.97
CA GLY A 94 5.60 14.44 -7.49
C GLY A 94 5.68 13.35 -6.43
N GLY A 95 4.54 12.92 -5.88
CA GLY A 95 4.41 11.80 -4.95
C GLY A 95 5.12 11.92 -3.59
N ALA A 96 5.68 13.09 -3.23
CA ALA A 96 6.30 13.29 -1.92
C ALA A 96 5.27 13.27 -0.76
N GLY A 97 4.04 13.75 -1.01
CA GLY A 97 2.93 13.63 -0.06
C GLY A 97 2.54 12.18 0.18
N PHE A 98 2.42 11.42 -0.92
CA PHE A 98 2.13 9.99 -0.89
C PHE A 98 3.21 9.18 -0.15
N GLY A 99 4.49 9.46 -0.39
CA GLY A 99 5.59 8.80 0.33
C GLY A 99 5.55 9.01 1.84
N ARG A 100 5.08 10.17 2.33
CA ARG A 100 4.96 10.44 3.77
C ARG A 100 3.84 9.64 4.44
N VAL A 101 2.73 9.40 3.74
CA VAL A 101 1.60 8.63 4.27
C VAL A 101 1.80 7.12 4.12
N VAL A 102 2.50 6.70 3.06
CA VAL A 102 2.82 5.27 2.81
C VAL A 102 3.95 4.77 3.69
N ARG A 103 4.94 5.61 4.01
CA ARG A 103 6.12 5.19 4.79
C ARG A 103 5.80 4.45 6.11
N PRO A 104 4.89 4.95 6.98
CA PRO A 104 4.52 4.22 8.20
C PRO A 104 3.92 2.84 7.91
N THR A 105 3.16 2.72 6.82
CA THR A 105 2.53 1.45 6.41
C THR A 105 3.59 0.45 5.96
N ILE A 106 4.53 0.90 5.13
CA ILE A 106 5.65 0.06 4.68
C ILE A 106 6.54 -0.34 5.85
N GLN A 107 6.83 0.60 6.76
CA GLN A 107 7.60 0.28 7.95
C GLN A 107 6.92 -0.81 8.79
N ALA A 108 5.61 -0.71 9.00
CA ALA A 108 4.87 -1.75 9.73
C ALA A 108 4.88 -3.10 9.01
N ILE A 109 4.83 -3.14 7.67
CA ILE A 109 4.96 -4.38 6.90
C ILE A 109 6.39 -4.94 6.98
N VAL A 110 7.41 -4.08 6.94
CA VAL A 110 8.80 -4.50 7.14
C VAL A 110 8.97 -5.11 8.53
N GLU A 111 8.45 -4.48 9.58
CA GLU A 111 8.49 -5.04 10.95
C GLU A 111 7.73 -6.38 11.09
N LEU A 112 6.83 -6.71 10.16
CA LEU A 112 6.14 -8.02 10.12
C LEU A 112 6.94 -9.11 9.39
N VAL A 113 7.70 -8.74 8.36
CA VAL A 113 8.46 -9.70 7.53
C VAL A 113 9.92 -9.84 7.97
N ASP A 114 10.48 -8.80 8.61
CA ASP A 114 11.83 -8.75 9.14
C ASP A 114 11.96 -9.72 10.32
N VAL A 115 12.42 -10.93 10.02
CA VAL A 115 12.53 -12.02 11.00
C VAL A 115 13.83 -11.91 11.78
N ASP A 116 14.88 -11.38 11.16
CA ASP A 116 16.20 -11.24 11.78
C ASP A 116 16.39 -9.94 12.57
N GLY A 117 15.48 -8.97 12.40
CA GLY A 117 15.37 -7.73 13.16
C GLY A 117 16.40 -6.68 12.75
N ASP A 118 16.90 -6.74 11.51
CA ASP A 118 17.91 -5.81 11.00
C ASP A 118 17.32 -4.51 10.42
N GLY A 119 15.99 -4.43 10.33
CA GLY A 119 15.24 -3.28 9.83
C GLY A 119 15.19 -3.18 8.30
N GLN A 120 15.61 -4.22 7.60
CA GLN A 120 15.62 -4.34 6.14
C GLN A 120 14.94 -5.65 5.73
N VAL A 121 14.71 -5.82 4.43
CA VAL A 121 14.11 -7.05 3.90
C VAL A 121 15.11 -7.74 3.00
N ASN A 122 15.57 -8.92 3.39
CA ASN A 122 16.44 -9.74 2.57
C ASN A 122 15.64 -10.53 1.50
N PRO A 123 16.28 -11.15 0.50
CA PRO A 123 15.56 -11.86 -0.57
C PRO A 123 14.67 -13.01 -0.09
N ALA A 124 15.01 -13.67 1.02
CA ALA A 124 14.21 -14.77 1.57
C ALA A 124 12.96 -14.24 2.28
N GLU A 125 13.08 -13.14 2.99
CA GLU A 125 11.97 -12.42 3.61
C GLU A 125 11.05 -11.83 2.55
N PHE A 126 11.62 -11.18 1.53
CA PHE A 126 10.84 -10.62 0.41
C PHE A 126 10.03 -11.70 -0.30
N LYS A 127 10.62 -12.88 -0.55
CA LYS A 127 9.89 -14.02 -1.09
C LYS A 127 8.76 -14.47 -0.17
N SER A 128 9.03 -14.54 1.14
CA SER A 128 8.01 -14.95 2.13
C SER A 128 6.87 -13.95 2.20
N TRP A 129 7.16 -12.65 2.06
CA TRP A 129 6.16 -11.60 1.93
C TRP A 129 5.31 -11.80 0.68
N LEU A 130 5.91 -11.94 -0.51
CA LEU A 130 5.15 -12.18 -1.75
C LEU A 130 4.27 -13.44 -1.66
N ASP A 131 4.80 -14.52 -1.09
CA ASP A 131 4.05 -15.77 -0.85
C ASP A 131 2.87 -15.53 0.11
N ALA A 132 3.05 -14.74 1.17
CA ALA A 132 2.02 -14.39 2.14
C ALA A 132 0.89 -13.56 1.51
N ILE A 133 1.22 -12.54 0.72
CA ILE A 133 0.23 -11.70 0.02
C ILE A 133 -0.36 -12.38 -1.23
N GLY A 134 -0.01 -13.64 -1.50
CA GLY A 134 -0.58 -14.43 -2.59
C GLY A 134 -0.09 -14.04 -3.99
N VAL A 135 1.05 -13.35 -4.09
CA VAL A 135 1.65 -12.96 -5.37
C VAL A 135 2.45 -14.14 -5.91
N GLN A 136 1.84 -14.90 -6.82
CA GLN A 136 2.45 -16.09 -7.43
C GLN A 136 2.93 -15.86 -8.87
N ASP A 137 2.45 -14.80 -9.54
CA ASP A 137 2.70 -14.53 -10.96
C ASP A 137 3.98 -13.70 -11.19
N VAL A 138 4.70 -13.30 -10.14
CA VAL A 138 5.91 -12.49 -10.21
C VAL A 138 7.10 -13.28 -9.70
N ASN A 139 8.24 -13.19 -10.40
CA ASN A 139 9.49 -13.77 -9.93
C ASN A 139 10.05 -12.92 -8.77
N PRO A 140 10.15 -13.44 -7.54
CA PRO A 140 10.62 -12.68 -6.38
C PRO A 140 12.00 -12.07 -6.58
N LEU A 141 12.90 -12.77 -7.29
CA LEU A 141 14.25 -12.28 -7.55
C LEU A 141 14.28 -11.11 -8.54
N GLU A 142 13.42 -11.13 -9.55
CA GLU A 142 13.32 -10.03 -10.53
C GLU A 142 12.63 -8.81 -9.93
N ALA A 143 11.61 -9.02 -9.08
CA ALA A 143 10.97 -7.95 -8.33
C ALA A 143 11.96 -7.33 -7.32
N PHE A 144 12.69 -8.17 -6.58
CA PHE A 144 13.71 -7.71 -5.65
C PHE A 144 14.76 -6.85 -6.35
N ALA A 145 15.32 -7.34 -7.47
CA ALA A 145 16.33 -6.61 -8.24
C ALA A 145 15.83 -5.31 -8.88
N GLN A 146 14.51 -5.15 -9.05
CA GLN A 146 13.93 -3.89 -9.52
C GLN A 146 13.80 -2.85 -8.40
N ILE A 147 13.65 -3.29 -7.15
CA ILE A 147 13.46 -2.44 -5.99
C ILE A 147 14.81 -2.08 -5.36
N ASP A 148 15.76 -3.04 -5.33
CA ASP A 148 17.13 -2.89 -4.86
C ASP A 148 17.91 -1.93 -5.78
N ALA A 149 17.73 -0.64 -5.55
CA ALA A 149 18.29 0.43 -6.37
C ALA A 149 19.79 0.63 -6.07
N ASN A 150 20.22 0.34 -4.84
CA ASN A 150 21.58 0.53 -4.40
C ASN A 150 22.48 -0.71 -4.66
N GLY A 151 21.88 -1.88 -4.88
CA GLY A 151 22.55 -3.15 -5.18
C GLY A 151 23.24 -3.79 -3.98
N ASP A 152 22.81 -3.49 -2.75
CA ASP A 152 23.38 -4.01 -1.51
C ASP A 152 22.82 -5.39 -1.12
N GLY A 153 21.82 -5.88 -1.86
CA GLY A 153 21.20 -7.19 -1.64
C GLY A 153 20.19 -7.21 -0.50
N GLN A 154 19.77 -6.06 0.01
CA GLN A 154 18.72 -5.86 1.01
C GLN A 154 17.77 -4.75 0.53
N LEU A 155 16.52 -4.78 0.98
CA LEU A 155 15.56 -3.71 0.68
C LEU A 155 15.35 -2.86 1.92
N SER A 156 15.78 -1.61 1.83
CA SER A 156 15.50 -0.62 2.86
C SER A 156 14.03 -0.16 2.80
N VAL A 157 13.52 0.37 3.91
CA VAL A 157 12.19 1.01 3.96
C VAL A 157 12.07 2.11 2.90
N GLU A 158 13.15 2.84 2.61
CA GLU A 158 13.13 3.91 1.61
C GLU A 158 12.96 3.38 0.18
N GLU A 159 13.63 2.28 -0.17
CA GLU A 159 13.50 1.62 -1.48
C GLU A 159 12.10 1.04 -1.66
N LEU A 160 11.54 0.41 -0.62
CA LEU A 160 10.18 -0.12 -0.65
C LEU A 160 9.14 1.00 -0.79
N VAL A 161 9.31 2.14 -0.10
CA VAL A 161 8.42 3.29 -0.26
C VAL A 161 8.49 3.86 -1.68
N GLN A 162 9.69 3.93 -2.27
CA GLN A 162 9.85 4.36 -3.66
C GLN A 162 9.20 3.39 -4.64
N ALA A 163 9.35 2.08 -4.42
CA ALA A 163 8.73 1.05 -5.25
C ALA A 163 7.21 1.07 -5.16
N VAL A 164 6.62 1.16 -3.96
CA VAL A 164 5.16 1.27 -3.80
C VAL A 164 4.62 2.50 -4.49
N ARG A 165 5.34 3.62 -4.39
CA ARG A 165 5.00 4.84 -5.11
C ARG A 165 5.08 4.63 -6.63
N ALA A 166 6.14 4.01 -7.13
CA ALA A 166 6.29 3.71 -8.55
C ALA A 166 5.17 2.78 -9.05
N TYR A 167 4.76 1.79 -8.25
CA TYR A 167 3.64 0.90 -8.57
C TYR A 167 2.33 1.67 -8.71
N HIS A 168 2.04 2.56 -7.76
CA HIS A 168 0.82 3.40 -7.80
C HIS A 168 0.81 4.38 -8.98
N LEU A 169 1.98 4.89 -9.36
CA LEU A 169 2.14 5.74 -10.54
C LEU A 169 2.06 4.95 -11.86
N GLY A 170 2.18 3.62 -11.81
CA GLY A 170 2.20 2.72 -12.97
C GLY A 170 3.58 2.65 -13.64
N ASP A 171 4.64 3.00 -12.91
CA ASP A 171 6.04 2.96 -13.36
C ASP A 171 6.67 1.57 -13.15
N ILE A 172 6.17 0.77 -12.21
CA ILE A 172 6.56 -0.64 -12.01
C ILE A 172 5.33 -1.53 -11.84
N ASP A 173 5.45 -2.81 -12.18
CA ASP A 173 4.38 -3.81 -12.12
C ASP A 173 4.52 -4.77 -10.91
N VAL A 174 5.15 -4.33 -9.81
CA VAL A 174 5.33 -5.16 -8.61
C VAL A 174 4.25 -4.85 -7.56
N PRO A 175 3.27 -5.75 -7.33
CA PRO A 175 2.27 -5.58 -6.29
C PRO A 175 2.89 -5.84 -4.91
N LEU A 176 3.21 -4.76 -4.21
CA LEU A 176 3.77 -4.79 -2.86
C LEU A 176 2.70 -4.68 -1.77
N LEU A 177 1.49 -4.28 -2.15
CA LEU A 177 0.29 -4.33 -1.30
C LEU A 177 -0.64 -5.38 -1.91
N GLY A 178 -1.37 -6.11 -1.06
CA GLY A 178 -2.13 -7.31 -1.43
C GLY A 178 -3.12 -7.09 -2.58
N ARG A 179 -3.56 -8.20 -3.18
CA ARG A 179 -4.49 -8.25 -4.30
C ARG A 179 -5.96 -8.13 -3.89
#